data_AF-A0A1Z9C882-F1
#
_entry.id   AF-A0A1Z9C882-F1
#
_cell.length_a   1.000
_cell.length_b   1.000
_cell.length_c   1.000
_cell.angle_alpha   90.00
_cell.angle_beta   90.00
_cell.angle_gamma   90.00
#
_symmetry.space_group_name_H-M   'P 1'
#
loop_
_entity.id
_entity.type
_entity.pdbx_description
1 polymer ?
#
loop_
_entity_poly.entity_id
_entity_poly.type
_entity_poly.pdbx_seq_one_letter_code
_entity_poly.pdbx_strand_id
1 'polypeptide(L)'
;MTIVVEPELNVPIKKGKSSVDLKTRVEAAANTAKELGEHGIDLEPTKEDKDTAARLSVAYADDPEDVSKKVTEKKMSTLTPASLVLTDSILKQFGRSVVESAVQIRHLVTNKLIEETENPDPRVRIRALELLGKISDVGLFAEKSEVTITHQSTDDLRERLRSKLTKLVNPVEDAAVIDGEPIDVDKELGLDEEKGE
;
A
#
# COMPACT_ATOMS: atom_id res chain seq x y z
N MET A 1 40.11 26.13 19.57
CA MET A 1 40.34 26.82 18.29
C MET A 1 38.99 27.17 17.70
N THR A 2 38.62 28.45 17.70
CA THR A 2 37.39 28.95 17.10
C THR A 2 37.68 29.21 15.62
N ILE A 3 37.10 28.41 14.74
CA ILE A 3 37.20 28.62 13.29
C ILE A 3 36.26 29.77 12.95
N VAL A 4 36.84 30.94 12.63
CA VAL A 4 36.10 32.07 12.06
C VAL A 4 36.11 31.88 10.56
N VAL A 5 34.96 31.52 9.99
CA VAL A 5 34.78 31.39 8.54
C VAL A 5 34.20 32.71 8.03
N GLU A 6 34.98 33.46 7.26
CA GLU A 6 34.47 34.64 6.54
C GLU A 6 33.97 34.19 5.15
N PRO A 7 32.66 34.34 4.85
CA PRO A 7 32.13 33.94 3.55
C PRO A 7 32.59 34.92 2.46
N GLU A 8 33.05 34.36 1.34
CA GLU A 8 33.58 35.13 0.21
C GLU A 8 32.46 35.92 -0.49
N LEU A 9 32.65 37.24 -0.59
CA LEU A 9 31.63 38.25 -0.95
C LEU A 9 30.95 38.09 -2.33
N ASN A 10 31.39 37.15 -3.18
CA ASN A 10 30.94 37.06 -4.57
C ASN A 10 30.27 35.72 -4.94
N VAL A 11 30.00 34.85 -3.96
CA VAL A 11 29.18 33.65 -4.18
C VAL A 11 27.76 33.96 -3.73
N PRO A 12 26.78 34.06 -4.65
CA PRO A 12 25.39 34.26 -4.26
C PRO A 12 24.93 33.05 -3.44
N ILE A 13 24.64 33.28 -2.16
CA ILE A 13 23.99 32.28 -1.31
C ILE A 13 22.65 31.96 -1.99
N LYS A 14 22.48 30.71 -2.43
CA LYS A 14 21.19 30.25 -2.96
C LYS A 14 20.15 30.46 -1.87
N LYS A 15 19.32 31.50 -2.01
CA LYS A 15 18.18 31.76 -1.13
C LYS A 15 17.08 30.76 -1.47
N GLY A 16 17.19 29.57 -0.89
CA GLY A 16 16.19 28.52 -1.00
C GLY A 16 16.73 27.24 -0.39
N LYS A 17 15.96 26.62 0.50
CA LYS A 17 16.24 25.23 0.90
C LYS A 17 16.17 24.39 -0.36
N SER A 18 17.19 23.59 -0.64
CA SER A 18 17.07 22.54 -1.65
C SER A 18 15.88 21.67 -1.29
N SER A 19 15.02 21.36 -2.25
CA SER A 19 13.95 20.39 -2.05
C SER A 19 14.60 19.01 -1.95
N VAL A 20 15.00 18.63 -0.74
CA VAL A 20 15.53 17.29 -0.47
C VAL A 20 14.37 16.32 -0.46
N ASP A 21 14.50 15.19 -1.15
CA ASP A 21 13.51 14.11 -1.17
C ASP A 21 13.23 13.58 0.26
N LEU A 22 11.99 13.16 0.53
CA LEU A 22 11.60 12.65 1.84
C LEU A 22 12.48 11.47 2.24
N LYS A 23 12.80 10.57 1.29
CA LYS A 23 13.63 9.39 1.55
C LYS A 23 14.98 9.77 2.17
N THR A 24 15.67 10.75 1.59
CA THR A 24 16.96 11.22 2.10
C THR A 24 16.83 11.88 3.47
N ARG A 25 15.72 12.60 3.73
CA ARG A 25 15.46 13.20 5.05
C ARG A 25 15.17 12.15 6.12
N VAL A 26 14.33 11.16 5.80
CA VAL A 26 13.97 10.05 6.70
C VAL A 26 15.19 9.20 6.99
N GLU A 27 16.04 8.95 5.99
CA GLU A 27 17.30 8.23 6.20
C GLU A 27 18.24 8.97 7.16
N ALA A 28 18.44 10.28 6.97
CA ALA A 28 19.24 11.08 7.88
C ALA A 28 18.67 11.08 9.30
N ALA A 29 17.36 11.26 9.45
CA ALA A 29 16.69 11.26 10.74
C ALA A 29 16.72 9.88 11.42
N ALA A 30 16.60 8.80 10.66
CA ALA A 30 16.70 7.43 11.17
C ALA A 30 18.12 7.09 11.63
N ASN A 31 19.15 7.60 10.94
CA ASN A 31 20.53 7.43 11.39
C ASN A 31 20.78 8.18 12.71
N THR A 32 20.30 9.43 12.82
CA THR A 32 20.36 10.17 14.09
C THR A 32 19.59 9.46 15.20
N ALA A 33 18.39 8.93 14.92
CA ALA A 33 17.60 8.18 15.89
C ALA A 33 18.32 6.91 16.37
N LYS A 34 19.03 6.20 15.47
CA LYS A 34 19.85 5.04 15.83
C LYS A 34 21.03 5.41 16.72
N GLU A 35 21.77 6.46 16.38
CA GLU A 35 22.86 6.99 17.22
C GLU A 35 22.36 7.36 18.62
N LEU A 36 21.19 8.00 18.70
CA LEU A 36 20.58 8.32 19.99
C LEU A 36 20.08 7.07 20.75
N GLY A 37 19.69 6.02 20.04
CA GLY A 37 19.35 4.72 20.63
C GLY A 37 20.53 4.08 21.35
N GLU A 38 21.73 4.17 20.77
CA GLU A 38 22.97 3.73 21.43
C GLU A 38 23.26 4.50 22.74
N HIS A 39 22.71 5.71 22.87
CA HIS A 39 22.81 6.57 24.05
C HIS A 39 21.59 6.48 25.00
N GLY A 40 20.70 5.50 24.82
CA GLY A 40 19.65 5.16 25.80
C GLY A 40 18.23 5.61 25.44
N ILE A 41 17.96 5.95 24.17
CA ILE A 41 16.59 6.12 23.66
C ILE A 41 16.01 4.76 23.30
N ASP A 42 14.80 4.47 23.79
CA ASP A 42 14.06 3.29 23.37
C ASP A 42 13.52 3.48 21.94
N LEU A 43 13.80 2.50 21.07
CA LEU A 43 13.41 2.48 19.66
C LEU A 43 12.40 1.39 19.36
N GLU A 44 11.83 0.73 20.38
CA GLU A 44 10.80 -0.27 20.17
C GLU A 44 9.54 0.36 19.56
N PRO A 45 9.10 -0.12 18.37
CA PRO A 45 7.98 0.49 17.68
C PRO A 45 6.64 0.12 18.33
N THR A 46 5.91 1.15 18.76
CA THR A 46 4.53 1.01 19.25
C THR A 46 3.55 0.76 18.11
N LYS A 47 2.28 0.48 18.43
CA LYS A 47 1.23 0.32 17.40
C LYS A 47 0.99 1.61 16.61
N GLU A 48 1.10 2.76 17.26
CA GLU A 48 0.93 4.07 16.63
C GLU A 48 2.09 4.41 15.67
N ASP A 49 3.31 4.00 16.02
CA ASP A 49 4.49 4.16 15.17
C ASP A 49 4.39 3.35 13.87
N LYS A 50 3.77 2.16 13.95
CA LYS A 50 3.52 1.30 12.79
C LYS A 50 2.48 1.90 11.85
N ASP A 51 1.38 2.42 12.40
CA ASP A 51 0.33 3.06 11.61
C ASP A 51 0.83 4.35 10.94
N THR A 52 1.56 5.19 11.68
CA THR A 52 2.15 6.41 11.12
C THR A 52 3.17 6.09 10.01
N ALA A 53 4.08 5.12 10.23
CA ALA A 53 5.05 4.71 9.23
C ALA A 53 4.39 4.12 7.97
N ALA A 54 3.34 3.31 8.14
CA ALA A 54 2.57 2.75 7.04
C ALA A 54 1.89 3.84 6.21
N ARG A 55 1.16 4.77 6.86
CA ARG A 55 0.50 5.89 6.18
C ARG A 55 1.49 6.76 5.41
N LEU A 56 2.64 7.06 6.02
CA LEU A 56 3.66 7.92 5.40
C LEU A 56 4.31 7.23 4.19
N SER A 57 4.53 5.92 4.29
CA SER A 57 5.10 5.12 3.20
C SER A 57 4.14 4.93 2.03
N VAL A 58 2.84 4.71 2.30
CA VAL A 58 1.80 4.64 1.26
C VAL A 58 1.66 5.99 0.55
N ALA A 59 1.54 7.08 1.29
CA ALA A 59 1.44 8.41 0.70
C ALA A 59 2.67 8.74 -0.17
N TYR A 60 3.87 8.34 0.27
CA TYR A 60 5.09 8.52 -0.51
C TYR A 60 5.13 7.64 -1.77
N ALA A 61 4.54 6.45 -1.74
CA ALA A 61 4.42 5.59 -2.90
C ALA A 61 3.43 6.17 -3.94
N ASP A 62 2.37 6.84 -3.50
CA ASP A 62 1.39 7.47 -4.38
C ASP A 62 1.95 8.71 -5.08
N ASP A 63 2.59 9.63 -4.35
CA ASP A 63 3.23 10.82 -4.92
C ASP A 63 4.50 11.23 -4.13
N PRO A 64 5.68 10.79 -4.60
CA PRO A 64 6.95 11.10 -3.96
C PRO A 64 7.26 12.61 -3.91
N GLU A 65 6.85 13.38 -4.93
CA GLU A 65 7.18 14.80 -5.02
C GLU A 65 6.34 15.64 -4.07
N ASP A 66 5.03 15.39 -4.03
CA ASP A 66 4.11 16.11 -3.17
C ASP A 66 4.38 15.83 -1.70
N VAL A 67 4.64 14.57 -1.36
CA VAL A 67 4.92 14.19 0.03
C VAL A 67 6.25 14.79 0.49
N SER A 68 7.27 14.83 -0.37
CA SER A 68 8.55 15.48 -0.08
C SER A 68 8.44 16.99 0.17
N LYS A 69 7.46 17.65 -0.46
CA LYS A 69 7.12 19.06 -0.22
C LYS A 69 6.28 19.23 1.06
N LYS A 70 5.30 18.35 1.30
CA LYS A 70 4.36 18.43 2.43
C LYS A 70 4.98 18.04 3.77
N VAL A 71 5.91 17.08 3.78
CA VAL A 71 6.62 16.60 4.97
C VAL A 71 7.88 17.44 5.15
N THR A 72 7.71 18.59 5.80
CA THR A 72 8.80 19.50 6.16
C THR A 72 9.51 19.05 7.43
N GLU A 73 10.71 19.59 7.70
CA GLU A 73 11.46 19.36 8.95
C GLU A 73 10.60 19.55 10.20
N LYS A 74 9.68 20.54 10.18
CA LYS A 74 8.74 20.80 11.29
C LYS A 74 7.73 19.67 11.55
N LYS A 75 7.31 18.96 10.49
CA LYS A 75 6.42 17.80 10.64
C LYS A 75 7.19 16.54 11.01
N MET A 76 8.44 16.43 10.58
CA MET A 76 9.32 15.33 10.99
C MET A 76 9.63 15.41 12.48
N SER A 77 9.82 16.62 13.04
CA SER A 77 10.10 16.80 14.47
C SER A 77 8.94 16.43 15.40
N THR A 78 7.71 16.30 14.89
CA THR A 78 6.56 15.83 15.68
C THR A 78 6.42 14.31 15.67
N LEU A 79 7.18 13.61 14.81
CA LEU A 79 7.16 12.15 14.74
C LEU A 79 8.09 11.56 15.79
N THR A 80 7.74 10.37 16.27
CA THR A 80 8.57 9.62 17.22
C THR A 80 9.83 9.10 16.52
N PRO A 81 10.97 8.97 17.23
CA PRO A 81 12.18 8.37 16.67
C PRO A 81 11.95 6.95 16.12
N ALA A 82 11.12 6.14 16.81
CA ALA A 82 10.79 4.78 16.40
C ALA A 82 10.00 4.74 15.07
N SER A 83 9.03 5.65 14.88
CA SER A 83 8.29 5.75 13.61
C SER A 83 9.18 6.15 12.43
N LEU A 84 10.18 7.01 12.65
CA LEU A 84 11.14 7.42 11.61
C LEU A 84 12.06 6.28 11.18
N VAL A 85 12.58 5.50 12.13
CA VAL A 85 13.41 4.31 11.84
C VAL A 85 12.58 3.27 11.09
N LEU A 86 11.33 3.06 11.48
CA LEU A 86 10.43 2.13 10.80
C LEU A 86 10.12 2.63 9.38
N THR A 87 9.84 3.91 9.22
CA THR A 87 9.59 4.52 7.90
C THR A 87 10.81 4.37 6.98
N ASP A 88 12.04 4.61 7.47
CA ASP A 88 13.28 4.37 6.69
C ASP A 88 13.36 2.91 6.20
N SER A 89 13.05 1.96 7.07
CA SER A 89 13.08 0.53 6.72
C SER A 89 12.06 0.19 5.62
N ILE A 90 10.84 0.73 5.71
CA ILE A 90 9.78 0.52 4.72
C ILE A 90 10.15 1.20 3.40
N LEU A 91 10.64 2.44 3.42
CA LEU A 91 11.08 3.16 2.22
C LEU A 91 12.31 2.51 1.55
N LYS A 92 13.18 1.82 2.30
CA LYS A 92 14.29 1.04 1.71
C LYS A 92 13.81 -0.25 1.07
N GLN A 93 12.85 -0.93 1.68
CA GLN A 93 12.28 -2.18 1.16
C GLN A 93 11.34 -1.94 -0.03
N PHE A 94 10.50 -0.93 0.07
CA PHE A 94 9.37 -0.68 -0.84
C PHE A 94 9.45 0.66 -1.58
N GLY A 95 10.38 1.56 -1.26
CA GLY A 95 10.58 2.83 -1.97
C GLY A 95 11.30 2.69 -3.31
N ARG A 96 11.12 1.56 -3.98
CA ARG A 96 11.27 1.46 -5.42
C ARG A 96 9.91 1.91 -5.96
N SER A 97 9.89 3.00 -6.73
CA SER A 97 8.67 3.44 -7.43
C SER A 97 7.98 2.19 -7.99
N VAL A 98 6.73 1.98 -7.56
CA VAL A 98 5.94 0.83 -7.98
C VAL A 98 6.01 0.82 -9.49
N VAL A 99 6.57 -0.24 -10.04
CA VAL A 99 6.86 -0.32 -11.47
C VAL A 99 5.54 -0.18 -12.23
N GLU A 100 5.23 1.02 -12.72
CA GLU A 100 3.93 1.31 -13.35
C GLU A 100 3.79 0.61 -14.71
N SER A 101 4.93 0.26 -15.33
CA SER A 101 4.96 -0.37 -16.64
C SER A 101 4.88 -1.88 -16.55
N ALA A 102 3.82 -2.45 -17.13
CA ALA A 102 3.66 -3.89 -17.29
C ALA A 102 4.86 -4.56 -18.00
N VAL A 103 5.56 -3.83 -18.88
CA VAL A 103 6.77 -4.31 -19.57
C VAL A 103 7.94 -4.45 -18.59
N GLN A 104 8.14 -3.46 -17.72
CA GLN A 104 9.17 -3.50 -16.70
C GLN A 104 8.89 -4.58 -15.65
N ILE A 105 7.63 -4.77 -15.24
CA ILE A 105 7.23 -5.88 -14.36
C ILE A 105 7.56 -7.21 -15.04
N ARG A 106 7.20 -7.38 -16.33
CA ARG A 106 7.52 -8.59 -17.09
C ARG A 106 9.03 -8.88 -17.05
N HIS A 107 9.87 -7.89 -17.36
CA HIS A 107 11.33 -8.07 -17.33
C HIS A 107 11.85 -8.44 -15.93
N LEU A 108 11.33 -7.78 -14.88
CA LEU A 108 11.71 -8.09 -13.50
C LEU A 108 11.33 -9.52 -13.11
N VAL A 109 10.12 -9.94 -13.45
CA VAL A 109 9.64 -11.30 -13.18
C VAL A 109 10.45 -12.33 -13.98
N THR A 110 10.72 -12.08 -15.26
CA THR A 110 11.56 -12.96 -16.09
C THR A 110 12.95 -13.10 -15.50
N ASN A 111 13.62 -11.99 -15.16
CA ASN A 111 14.96 -12.02 -14.56
C ASN A 111 14.95 -12.78 -13.23
N LYS A 112 13.94 -12.53 -12.38
CA LYS A 112 13.84 -13.23 -11.10
C LYS A 112 13.59 -14.73 -11.29
N LEU A 113 12.75 -15.12 -12.23
CA LEU A 113 12.52 -16.54 -12.51
C LEU A 113 13.77 -17.22 -13.08
N ILE A 114 14.59 -16.52 -13.88
CA ILE A 114 15.88 -17.04 -14.36
C ILE A 114 16.80 -17.35 -13.17
N GLU A 115 16.92 -16.45 -12.19
CA GLU A 115 17.71 -16.70 -10.97
C GLU A 115 17.19 -17.94 -10.19
N GLU A 116 15.88 -18.09 -10.06
CA GLU A 116 15.28 -19.24 -9.37
C GLU A 116 15.48 -20.59 -10.11
N THR A 117 15.91 -20.58 -11.37
CA THR A 117 16.28 -21.83 -12.07
C THR A 117 17.57 -22.45 -11.51
N GLU A 118 18.39 -21.69 -10.81
CA GLU A 118 19.62 -22.18 -10.17
C GLU A 118 19.39 -22.62 -8.71
N ASN A 119 18.16 -22.50 -8.21
CA ASN A 119 17.81 -22.82 -6.82
C ASN A 119 18.16 -24.30 -6.49
N PRO A 120 18.75 -24.59 -5.31
CA PRO A 120 19.09 -25.95 -4.90
C PRO A 120 17.87 -26.88 -4.77
N ASP A 121 16.67 -26.35 -4.52
CA ASP A 121 15.44 -27.15 -4.51
C ASP A 121 14.96 -27.44 -5.94
N PRO A 122 14.92 -28.72 -6.38
CA PRO A 122 14.46 -29.08 -7.71
C PRO A 122 13.00 -28.72 -7.98
N ARG A 123 12.15 -28.62 -6.95
CA ARG A 123 10.73 -28.25 -7.12
C ARG A 123 10.59 -26.80 -7.54
N VAL A 124 11.35 -25.91 -6.91
CA VAL A 124 11.39 -24.48 -7.24
C VAL A 124 11.94 -24.27 -8.64
N ARG A 125 13.03 -24.98 -8.98
CA ARG A 125 13.64 -24.95 -10.32
C ARG A 125 12.68 -25.32 -11.43
N ILE A 126 11.99 -26.45 -11.29
CA ILE A 126 11.02 -26.91 -12.30
C ILE A 126 9.88 -25.91 -12.46
N ARG A 127 9.38 -25.36 -11.34
CA ARG A 127 8.29 -24.39 -11.37
C ARG A 127 8.72 -23.08 -12.04
N ALA A 128 9.93 -22.61 -11.78
CA ALA A 128 10.48 -21.42 -12.42
C ALA A 128 10.60 -21.60 -13.95
N LEU A 129 11.10 -22.75 -14.40
CA LEU A 129 11.21 -23.09 -15.83
C LEU A 129 9.83 -23.19 -16.52
N GLU A 130 8.84 -23.77 -15.85
CA GLU A 130 7.46 -23.84 -16.36
C GLU A 130 6.88 -22.43 -16.53
N LEU A 131 7.00 -21.58 -15.50
CA LEU A 131 6.48 -20.21 -15.52
C LEU A 131 7.20 -19.34 -16.56
N LEU A 132 8.52 -19.52 -16.75
CA LEU A 132 9.27 -18.85 -17.82
C LEU A 132 8.72 -19.21 -19.19
N GLY A 133 8.41 -20.48 -19.45
CA GLY A 133 7.85 -20.92 -20.72
C GLY A 133 6.41 -20.46 -20.98
N LYS A 134 5.64 -20.13 -19.92
CA LYS A 134 4.30 -19.54 -20.01
C LYS A 134 4.33 -18.03 -20.27
N ILE A 135 5.24 -17.31 -19.61
CA ILE A 135 5.34 -15.84 -19.71
C ILE A 135 6.08 -15.42 -20.99
N SER A 136 7.05 -16.23 -21.45
CA SER A 136 7.81 -15.90 -22.66
C SER A 136 6.96 -16.11 -23.91
N ASP A 137 7.11 -15.20 -24.88
CA ASP A 137 6.39 -15.21 -26.16
C ASP A 137 6.69 -16.46 -27.05
N VAL A 138 7.46 -17.42 -26.53
CA VAL A 138 7.81 -18.71 -27.16
C VAL A 138 6.68 -19.74 -27.02
N GLY A 139 5.72 -19.52 -26.10
CA GLY A 139 4.47 -20.29 -26.05
C GLY A 139 4.63 -21.81 -25.83
N LEU A 140 5.73 -22.23 -25.19
CA LEU A 140 6.05 -23.66 -25.00
C LEU A 140 5.05 -24.38 -24.08
N PHE A 141 4.37 -23.62 -23.22
CA PHE A 141 3.30 -24.11 -22.36
C PHE A 141 2.06 -23.22 -22.54
N ALA A 142 1.36 -23.36 -23.67
CA ALA A 142 0.09 -22.69 -23.87
C ALA A 142 -0.98 -23.34 -22.97
N GLU A 143 -1.53 -22.57 -22.01
CA GLU A 143 -2.75 -22.96 -21.32
C GLU A 143 -3.91 -22.82 -22.32
N LYS A 144 -4.45 -23.95 -22.77
CA LYS A 144 -5.59 -23.98 -23.68
C LYS A 144 -6.83 -23.48 -22.92
N SER A 145 -7.16 -22.20 -23.06
CA SER A 145 -8.40 -21.66 -22.52
C SER A 145 -9.56 -22.04 -23.44
N GLU A 146 -10.27 -23.11 -23.10
CA GLU A 146 -11.49 -23.48 -23.81
C GLU A 146 -12.64 -22.57 -23.36
N VAL A 147 -12.79 -21.43 -24.04
CA VAL A 147 -13.95 -20.54 -23.83
C VAL A 147 -15.15 -21.16 -24.55
N THR A 148 -15.97 -21.91 -23.82
CA THR A 148 -17.24 -22.40 -24.35
C THR A 148 -18.23 -21.25 -24.36
N ILE A 149 -18.37 -20.58 -25.52
CA ILE A 149 -19.43 -19.58 -25.74
C ILE A 149 -20.75 -20.33 -25.85
N THR A 150 -21.49 -20.40 -24.75
CA THR A 150 -22.86 -20.92 -24.76
C THR A 150 -23.78 -19.84 -25.31
N HIS A 151 -24.20 -19.98 -26.57
CA HIS A 151 -25.32 -19.20 -27.10
C HIS A 151 -26.60 -19.68 -26.43
N GLN A 152 -27.02 -18.99 -25.38
CA GLN A 152 -28.32 -19.21 -24.77
C GLN A 152 -29.40 -18.77 -25.75
N SER A 153 -30.38 -19.63 -25.98
CA SER A 153 -31.54 -19.24 -26.78
C SER A 153 -32.32 -18.14 -26.03
N THR A 154 -33.08 -17.33 -26.75
CA THR A 154 -33.89 -16.27 -26.15
C THR A 154 -34.93 -16.81 -25.17
N ASP A 155 -35.36 -18.06 -25.35
CA ASP A 155 -36.33 -18.72 -24.47
C ASP A 155 -35.68 -19.19 -23.15
N ASP A 156 -34.44 -19.70 -23.19
CA ASP A 156 -33.66 -20.02 -21.97
C ASP A 156 -33.42 -18.77 -21.11
N LEU A 157 -33.20 -17.62 -21.76
CA LEU A 157 -33.01 -16.33 -21.08
C LEU A 157 -34.31 -15.88 -20.38
N ARG A 158 -35.46 -16.06 -21.05
CA ARG A 158 -36.78 -15.74 -20.49
C ARG A 158 -37.13 -16.61 -19.29
N GLU A 159 -36.84 -17.91 -19.36
CA GLU A 159 -37.10 -18.84 -18.25
C GLU A 159 -36.22 -18.52 -17.03
N ARG A 160 -34.96 -18.19 -17.24
CA ARG A 160 -34.08 -17.70 -16.16
C ARG A 160 -34.55 -16.39 -15.57
N LEU A 161 -34.95 -15.42 -16.38
CA LEU A 161 -35.52 -14.15 -15.90
C LEU A 161 -36.78 -14.39 -15.07
N ARG A 162 -37.69 -15.25 -15.55
CA ARG A 162 -38.89 -15.64 -14.78
C ARG A 162 -38.51 -16.28 -13.46
N SER A 163 -37.59 -17.25 -13.44
CA SER A 163 -37.15 -17.90 -12.21
C SER A 163 -36.55 -16.92 -11.18
N LYS A 164 -35.81 -15.91 -11.64
CA LYS A 164 -35.25 -14.86 -10.79
C LYS A 164 -36.34 -13.90 -10.28
N LEU A 165 -37.28 -13.52 -11.15
CA LEU A 165 -38.42 -12.68 -10.76
C LEU A 165 -39.33 -13.39 -9.76
N THR A 166 -39.62 -14.67 -9.94
CA THR A 166 -40.41 -15.46 -8.99
C THR A 166 -39.73 -15.54 -7.62
N LYS A 167 -38.40 -15.66 -7.57
CA LYS A 167 -37.64 -15.62 -6.31
C LYS A 167 -37.63 -14.24 -5.63
N LEU A 168 -37.78 -13.16 -6.39
CA LEU A 168 -37.91 -11.80 -5.84
C LEU A 168 -39.34 -11.48 -5.40
N VAL A 169 -40.34 -11.99 -6.12
CA VAL A 169 -41.76 -11.73 -5.85
C VAL A 169 -42.28 -12.60 -4.70
N ASN A 170 -41.80 -13.84 -4.60
CA ASN A 170 -42.00 -14.70 -3.45
C ASN A 170 -40.65 -14.94 -2.78
N PRO A 171 -40.19 -14.04 -1.88
CA PRO A 171 -39.09 -14.37 -1.00
C PRO A 171 -39.47 -15.63 -0.23
N VAL A 172 -38.60 -16.63 -0.29
CA VAL A 172 -38.77 -17.92 0.41
C VAL A 172 -39.04 -17.63 1.89
N GLU A 173 -40.03 -18.30 2.47
CA GLU A 173 -40.49 -18.18 3.87
C GLU A 173 -39.44 -18.54 4.94
N ASP A 174 -38.16 -18.66 4.59
CA ASP A 174 -37.04 -18.81 5.53
C ASP A 174 -36.41 -17.45 5.88
N ALA A 175 -37.19 -16.38 5.89
CA ALA A 175 -36.85 -15.20 6.66
C ALA A 175 -37.13 -15.52 8.13
N ALA A 176 -36.11 -15.91 8.88
CA ALA A 176 -36.19 -15.97 10.33
C ALA A 176 -36.66 -14.59 10.83
N VAL A 177 -37.92 -14.53 11.27
CA VAL A 177 -38.45 -13.35 11.96
C VAL A 177 -37.66 -13.24 13.25
N ILE A 178 -36.69 -12.33 13.28
CA ILE A 178 -36.06 -11.89 14.52
C ILE A 178 -37.14 -11.04 15.20
N ASP A 179 -37.81 -11.63 16.18
CA ASP A 179 -38.76 -10.95 17.07
C ASP A 179 -37.96 -10.04 18.02
N GLY A 180 -37.46 -8.94 17.47
CA GLY A 180 -36.83 -7.86 18.21
C GLY A 180 -37.87 -6.78 18.46
N GLU A 181 -38.10 -6.42 19.72
CA GLU A 181 -38.91 -5.27 20.10
C GLU A 181 -38.53 -4.05 19.25
N PRO A 182 -39.51 -3.24 18.79
CA PRO A 182 -39.23 -2.09 17.97
C PRO A 182 -38.31 -1.13 18.74
N ILE A 183 -37.08 -0.99 18.24
CA ILE A 183 -36.09 -0.06 18.79
C ILE A 183 -36.59 1.36 18.48
N ASP A 184 -36.82 2.12 19.55
CA ASP A 184 -37.20 3.53 19.46
C ASP A 184 -35.96 4.34 19.03
N VAL A 185 -35.90 4.61 17.73
CA VAL A 185 -34.76 5.20 17.03
C VAL A 185 -34.41 6.59 17.57
N ASP A 186 -35.42 7.34 18.04
CA ASP A 186 -35.25 8.71 18.53
C ASP A 186 -34.51 8.74 19.87
N LYS A 187 -34.74 7.71 20.70
CA LYS A 187 -34.08 7.53 21.99
C LYS A 187 -32.63 7.08 21.86
N GLU A 188 -32.33 6.25 20.85
CA GLU A 188 -30.98 5.74 20.59
C GLU A 188 -30.09 6.81 19.91
N LEU A 189 -30.68 7.73 19.15
CA LEU A 189 -29.98 8.89 18.57
C LEU A 189 -29.79 10.06 19.53
N GLY A 190 -30.30 9.99 20.77
CA GLY A 190 -30.11 11.02 21.79
C GLY A 190 -30.79 12.34 21.47
N LEU A 191 -31.94 12.31 20.78
CA LEU A 191 -32.71 13.51 20.42
C LEU A 191 -33.61 14.01 21.56
N ASP A 192 -33.78 13.20 22.60
CA ASP A 192 -34.46 13.59 23.84
C ASP A 192 -33.44 14.11 24.86
N GLU A 193 -33.07 15.38 24.68
CA GLU A 193 -32.90 16.39 25.74
C GLU A 193 -31.98 17.51 25.24
N GLU A 194 -32.55 18.64 24.83
CA GLU A 194 -32.26 19.92 25.48
C GLU A 194 -33.36 20.98 25.20
N LYS A 195 -34.18 21.18 26.24
CA LYS A 195 -34.69 22.45 26.80
C LYS A 195 -35.79 23.21 26.03
N GLY A 196 -36.85 23.70 26.66
CA GLY A 196 -36.94 24.22 28.03
C GLY A 196 -37.00 25.75 27.96
N GLU A 197 -38.13 26.30 28.42
CA GLU A 197 -38.61 27.70 28.40
C GLU A 197 -39.35 28.20 27.14
#